data_AF-A0A3B8HSP7-F1
#
_entry.id   AF-A0A3B8HSP7-F1
#
_cell.length_a   1.000
_cell.length_b   1.000
_cell.length_c   1.000
_cell.angle_alpha   90.00
_cell.angle_beta   90.00
_cell.angle_gamma   90.00
#
_symmetry.space_group_name_H-M   'P 1'
#
loop_
_entity.id
_entity.type
_entity.pdbx_description
1 polymer ?
#
loop_
_entity_poly.entity_id
_entity_poly.type
_entity_poly.pdbx_seq_one_letter_code
_entity_poly.pdbx_strand_id
1 'polypeptide(L)'
;MLVTELLKAIVLGIVEGITEWLPISSTGHMILVEQFIQLNASPLFKEMFFVVIQLGAIMAVVILYFHKLNPFSPQKSATEKQETMAIWYKVIVGVLPAAVLGLLFDDWLNDNFYNYQTVAVMLILYGVLFIVIENRNQGRPSRINDIKDLTYKTAFLIGVFQVLSLIPGT
;
A
#
# COMPACT_ATOMS: atom_id res chain seq x y z
N MET A 1 -33.10 3.99 1.50
CA MET A 1 -32.01 4.99 1.54
C MET A 1 -30.85 4.48 2.40
N LEU A 2 -30.99 4.32 3.72
CA LEU A 2 -29.87 3.88 4.58
C LEU A 2 -29.31 2.49 4.22
N VAL A 3 -30.17 1.49 4.02
CA VAL A 3 -29.74 0.11 3.70
C VAL A 3 -28.95 0.06 2.39
N THR A 4 -29.39 0.81 1.38
CA THR A 4 -28.70 0.89 0.09
C THR A 4 -27.31 1.49 0.24
N GLU A 5 -27.17 2.60 0.97
CA GLU A 5 -25.86 3.22 1.21
C GLU A 5 -24.94 2.33 2.04
N LEU A 6 -25.48 1.58 3.01
CA LEU A 6 -24.71 0.60 3.76
C LEU A 6 -24.19 -0.53 2.86
N LEU A 7 -25.01 -1.05 1.94
CA LEU A 7 -24.58 -2.04 0.97
C LEU A 7 -23.48 -1.50 0.05
N LYS A 8 -23.61 -0.26 -0.43
CA LYS A 8 -22.56 0.40 -1.21
C LYS A 8 -21.25 0.51 -0.41
N ALA A 9 -21.32 0.96 0.84
CA ALA A 9 -20.17 1.09 1.71
C ALA A 9 -19.48 -0.28 1.98
N ILE A 10 -20.27 -1.35 2.16
CA ILE A 10 -19.75 -2.72 2.29
C ILE A 10 -19.01 -3.14 1.01
N VAL A 11 -19.59 -2.92 -0.17
CA VAL A 11 -18.93 -3.28 -1.43
C VAL A 11 -17.64 -2.50 -1.62
N LEU A 12 -17.66 -1.19 -1.39
CA LEU A 12 -16.46 -0.33 -1.47
C LEU A 12 -15.38 -0.79 -0.47
N GLY A 13 -15.76 -1.14 0.75
CA GLY A 13 -14.84 -1.68 1.75
C GLY A 13 -14.26 -3.06 1.39
N ILE A 14 -15.03 -3.92 0.72
CA ILE A 14 -14.54 -5.21 0.20
C ILE A 14 -13.53 -4.98 -0.93
N VAL A 15 -13.84 -4.08 -1.87
CA VAL A 15 -12.94 -3.74 -2.98
C VAL A 15 -11.62 -3.22 -2.43
N GLU A 16 -11.67 -2.23 -1.53
CA GLU A 16 -10.50 -1.69 -0.84
C GLU A 16 -9.70 -2.78 -0.12
N GLY A 17 -10.35 -3.55 0.75
CA GLY A 17 -9.68 -4.58 1.56
C GLY A 17 -9.01 -5.69 0.74
N ILE A 18 -9.53 -6.01 -0.45
CA ILE A 18 -8.91 -6.96 -1.37
C ILE A 18 -7.75 -6.32 -2.13
N THR A 19 -7.97 -5.11 -2.66
CA THR A 19 -7.06 -4.47 -3.63
C THR A 19 -5.85 -3.80 -2.97
N GLU A 20 -5.95 -3.39 -1.70
CA GLU A 20 -4.87 -2.70 -0.98
C GLU A 20 -3.62 -3.59 -0.75
N TRP A 21 -3.82 -4.89 -0.58
CA TRP A 21 -2.73 -5.84 -0.31
C TRP A 21 -2.24 -6.59 -1.55
N LEU A 22 -2.96 -6.47 -2.66
CA LEU A 22 -2.58 -7.02 -3.96
C LEU A 22 -1.87 -5.95 -4.80
N PRO A 23 -0.87 -6.30 -5.61
CA PRO A 23 -0.16 -5.33 -6.46
C PRO A 23 -0.98 -4.97 -7.71
N ILE A 24 -2.19 -4.42 -7.51
CA ILE A 24 -3.19 -4.13 -8.55
C ILE A 24 -3.83 -2.74 -8.40
N SER A 25 -3.27 -1.87 -7.54
CA SER A 25 -3.74 -0.51 -7.22
C SER A 25 -5.19 -0.41 -6.71
N SER A 26 -5.35 -0.22 -5.40
CA SER A 26 -6.66 0.07 -4.78
C SER A 26 -7.26 1.37 -5.31
N THR A 27 -6.48 2.44 -5.41
CA THR A 27 -6.92 3.74 -5.95
C THR A 27 -7.55 3.60 -7.34
N GLY A 28 -6.93 2.82 -8.23
CA GLY A 28 -7.47 2.62 -9.57
C GLY A 28 -8.81 1.88 -9.56
N HIS A 29 -8.93 0.84 -8.74
CA HIS A 29 -10.20 0.11 -8.57
C HIS A 29 -11.28 1.01 -7.97
N MET A 30 -10.95 1.85 -6.99
CA MET A 30 -11.91 2.75 -6.36
C MET A 30 -12.46 3.80 -7.33
N ILE A 31 -11.60 4.41 -8.15
CA ILE A 31 -12.02 5.35 -9.21
C ILE A 31 -12.99 4.69 -10.19
N LEU A 32 -12.70 3.44 -10.59
CA LEU A 32 -13.55 2.68 -11.52
C LEU A 32 -14.88 2.27 -10.89
N VAL A 33 -14.86 1.73 -9.67
CA VAL A 33 -16.07 1.29 -8.97
C VAL A 33 -16.99 2.47 -8.66
N GLU A 34 -16.44 3.66 -8.35
CA GLU A 34 -17.27 4.85 -8.12
C GLU A 34 -18.05 5.28 -9.38
N GLN A 35 -17.61 4.94 -10.60
CA GLN A 35 -18.41 5.20 -11.81
C GLN A 35 -19.75 4.45 -11.82
N PHE A 36 -19.83 3.32 -11.10
CA PHE A 36 -21.02 2.46 -11.04
C PHE A 36 -21.73 2.55 -9.68
N ILE A 37 -20.96 2.69 -8.59
CA ILE A 37 -21.43 2.68 -7.21
C ILE A 37 -21.07 4.01 -6.55
N GLN A 38 -21.97 4.98 -6.70
CA GLN A 38 -21.81 6.31 -6.11
C GLN A 38 -22.51 6.38 -4.75
N LEU A 39 -21.75 6.73 -3.72
CA LEU A 39 -22.33 7.11 -2.42
C LEU A 39 -23.11 8.42 -2.57
N ASN A 40 -24.33 8.45 -2.03
CA ASN A 40 -25.13 9.67 -1.98
C ASN A 40 -24.71 10.52 -0.77
N ALA A 41 -23.56 11.15 -0.89
CA ALA A 41 -22.94 11.95 0.16
C ALA A 41 -22.20 13.16 -0.44
N SER A 42 -21.83 14.12 0.41
CA SER A 42 -21.03 15.27 -0.01
C SER A 42 -19.65 14.83 -0.53
N PRO A 43 -19.02 15.59 -1.44
CA PRO A 43 -17.67 15.28 -1.93
C PRO A 43 -16.67 15.10 -0.78
N LEU A 44 -16.71 15.99 0.22
CA LEU A 44 -15.85 15.91 1.41
C LEU A 44 -16.06 14.62 2.21
N PHE A 45 -17.31 14.15 2.31
CA PHE A 45 -17.58 12.89 3.00
C PHE A 45 -17.00 11.70 2.24
N LYS A 46 -17.10 11.70 0.91
CA LYS A 46 -16.56 10.61 0.07
C LYS A 46 -15.04 10.54 0.16
N GLU A 47 -14.36 11.69 0.08
CA GLU A 47 -12.91 11.79 0.24
C GLU A 47 -12.46 11.21 1.59
N MET A 48 -13.10 11.65 2.68
CA MET A 48 -12.87 11.11 4.01
C MET A 48 -13.18 9.61 4.09
N PHE A 49 -14.28 9.16 3.50
CA PHE A 49 -14.70 7.76 3.50
C PHE A 49 -13.63 6.87 2.86
N PHE A 50 -13.09 7.26 1.70
CA PHE A 50 -12.04 6.50 1.00
C PHE A 50 -10.74 6.41 1.80
N VAL A 51 -10.38 7.46 2.54
CA VAL A 51 -9.24 7.43 3.47
C VAL A 51 -9.52 6.53 4.69
N VAL A 52 -10.75 6.54 5.22
CA VAL A 52 -11.12 5.76 6.41
C VAL A 52 -11.20 4.26 6.12
N ILE A 53 -11.66 3.83 4.94
CA ILE A 53 -11.72 2.40 4.62
C ILE A 53 -10.33 1.78 4.46
N GLN A 54 -9.33 2.55 4.00
CA GLN A 54 -7.91 2.14 3.99
C GLN A 54 -7.39 1.82 5.40
N LEU A 55 -7.82 2.59 6.41
CA LEU A 55 -7.49 2.28 7.80
C LEU A 55 -7.99 0.89 8.19
N GLY A 56 -9.16 0.47 7.70
CA GLY A 56 -9.66 -0.89 7.88
C GLY A 56 -8.72 -1.96 7.32
N ALA A 57 -8.19 -1.74 6.10
CA ALA A 57 -7.19 -2.60 5.51
C ALA A 57 -5.92 -2.64 6.37
N ILE A 58 -5.35 -1.49 6.75
CA ILE A 58 -4.15 -1.37 7.62
C ILE A 58 -4.35 -2.14 8.93
N MET A 59 -5.52 -1.99 9.56
CA MET A 59 -5.85 -2.69 10.81
C MET A 59 -5.86 -4.21 10.65
N ALA A 60 -6.23 -4.74 9.48
CA ALA A 60 -6.15 -6.18 9.22
C ALA A 60 -4.70 -6.70 9.34
N VAL A 61 -3.71 -5.99 8.80
CA VAL A 61 -2.29 -6.35 8.94
C VAL A 61 -1.79 -6.16 10.35
N VAL A 62 -2.17 -5.08 11.03
CA VAL A 62 -1.80 -4.84 12.44
C VAL A 62 -2.30 -5.96 13.33
N ILE A 63 -3.55 -6.42 13.14
CA ILE A 63 -4.14 -7.52 13.93
C ILE A 63 -3.48 -8.85 13.57
N LEU A 64 -3.39 -9.17 12.26
CA LEU A 64 -2.84 -10.44 11.79
C LEU A 64 -1.40 -10.67 12.22
N TYR A 65 -0.59 -9.61 12.20
CA TYR A 65 0.83 -9.65 12.55
C TYR A 65 1.16 -8.97 13.86
N PHE A 66 0.18 -8.72 14.74
CA PHE A 66 0.36 -7.96 15.98
C PHE A 66 1.55 -8.48 16.79
N HIS A 67 1.56 -9.77 17.11
CA HIS A 67 2.64 -10.39 17.86
C HIS A 67 3.96 -10.40 17.09
N LYS A 68 3.93 -10.64 15.77
CA LYS A 68 5.12 -10.70 14.91
C LYS A 68 5.81 -9.35 14.78
N LEU A 69 5.07 -8.25 14.70
CA LEU A 69 5.60 -6.90 14.51
C LEU A 69 5.77 -6.13 15.83
N ASN A 70 5.18 -6.57 16.94
CA ASN A 70 5.31 -5.92 18.25
C ASN A 70 6.57 -6.38 19.00
N PRO A 71 7.59 -5.53 19.22
CA PRO A 71 8.79 -5.88 19.97
C PRO A 71 8.53 -6.03 21.48
N PHE A 72 7.37 -5.59 21.97
CA PHE A 72 6.96 -5.72 23.37
C PHE A 72 6.08 -6.95 23.62
N SER A 73 5.88 -7.80 22.61
CA SER A 73 5.07 -8.99 22.79
C SER A 73 5.64 -9.89 23.89
N PRO A 74 4.81 -10.35 24.85
CA PRO A 74 5.26 -11.25 25.91
C PRO A 74 5.63 -12.64 25.37
N GLN A 75 5.23 -12.97 24.14
CA GLN A 75 5.50 -14.25 23.48
C GLN A 75 6.91 -14.33 22.87
N LYS A 76 7.68 -13.22 22.87
CA LYS A 76 9.01 -13.14 22.25
C LYS A 76 10.14 -13.29 23.26
N SER A 77 11.16 -14.05 22.86
CA SER A 77 12.48 -14.07 23.48
C SER A 77 13.21 -12.73 23.35
N ALA A 78 14.26 -12.52 24.15
CA ALA A 78 15.05 -11.28 24.08
C ALA A 78 15.64 -11.03 22.67
N THR A 79 16.10 -12.09 22.00
CA THR A 79 16.65 -12.01 20.64
C THR A 79 15.58 -11.60 19.63
N GLU A 80 14.40 -12.23 19.65
CA GLU A 80 13.30 -11.89 18.73
C GLU A 80 12.81 -10.44 18.92
N LYS A 81 12.83 -9.92 20.15
CA LYS A 81 12.51 -8.51 20.42
C LYS A 81 13.53 -7.56 19.77
N GLN A 82 14.82 -7.88 19.87
CA GLN A 82 15.89 -7.11 19.22
C GLN A 82 15.78 -7.17 17.69
N GLU A 83 15.51 -8.35 17.13
CA GLU A 83 15.29 -8.52 15.68
C GLU A 83 14.09 -7.71 15.19
N THR A 84 12.98 -7.73 15.95
CA THR A 84 11.79 -6.93 15.64
C THR A 84 12.09 -5.42 15.67
N MET A 85 12.85 -4.98 16.66
CA MET A 85 13.28 -3.58 16.75
C MET A 85 14.19 -3.19 15.57
N ALA A 86 15.10 -4.09 15.15
CA ALA A 86 15.92 -3.88 13.97
C ALA A 86 15.07 -3.76 12.69
N ILE A 87 13.97 -4.53 12.57
CA ILE A 87 13.00 -4.38 11.49
C ILE A 87 12.37 -2.98 11.52
N TRP A 88 11.95 -2.48 12.69
CA TRP A 88 11.38 -1.12 12.81
C TRP A 88 12.33 -0.04 12.31
N TYR A 89 13.62 -0.10 12.67
CA TYR A 89 14.60 0.85 12.16
C TYR A 89 14.77 0.75 10.64
N LYS A 90 14.76 -0.46 10.07
CA LYS A 90 14.81 -0.65 8.61
C LYS A 90 13.56 -0.11 7.92
N VAL A 91 12.39 -0.27 8.53
CA VAL A 91 11.12 0.29 8.03
C VAL A 91 11.19 1.82 8.01
N ILE A 92 11.68 2.45 9.08
CA ILE A 92 11.90 3.91 9.10
C ILE A 92 12.78 4.32 7.92
N VAL A 93 13.92 3.66 7.74
CA VAL A 93 14.84 3.94 6.60
C VAL A 93 14.17 3.72 5.24
N GLY A 94 13.31 2.71 5.10
CA GLY A 94 12.58 2.44 3.88
C GLY A 94 11.46 3.45 3.59
N VAL A 95 10.79 3.99 4.62
CA VAL A 95 9.72 4.97 4.43
C VAL A 95 10.26 6.38 4.13
N LEU A 96 11.48 6.70 4.58
CA LEU A 96 12.06 8.04 4.45
C LEU A 96 12.01 8.63 3.02
N PRO A 97 12.42 7.95 1.94
CA PRO A 97 12.42 8.55 0.60
C PRO A 97 11.01 8.93 0.13
N ALA A 98 10.04 8.04 0.30
CA ALA A 98 8.65 8.28 -0.08
C ALA A 98 7.99 9.34 0.80
N ALA A 99 8.26 9.36 2.11
CA ALA A 99 7.74 10.38 3.01
C ALA A 99 8.28 11.78 2.69
N VAL A 100 9.59 11.90 2.43
CA VAL A 100 10.20 13.19 2.08
C VAL A 100 9.66 13.70 0.75
N LEU A 101 9.62 12.87 -0.30
CA LEU A 101 9.14 13.30 -1.61
C LEU A 101 7.63 13.49 -1.64
N GLY A 102 6.87 12.65 -0.93
CA GLY A 102 5.43 12.83 -0.76
C GLY A 102 5.13 14.19 -0.14
N LEU A 103 5.74 14.53 1.00
CA LEU A 103 5.50 15.83 1.65
C LEU A 103 5.95 17.03 0.82
N LEU A 104 6.98 16.90 -0.02
CA LEU A 104 7.49 18.00 -0.84
C LEU A 104 6.71 18.21 -2.15
N PHE A 105 6.13 17.15 -2.70
CA PHE A 105 5.53 17.16 -4.04
C PHE A 105 4.05 16.76 -4.08
N ASP A 106 3.39 16.57 -2.94
CA ASP A 106 1.99 16.11 -2.87
C ASP A 106 1.04 16.92 -3.76
N ASP A 107 0.99 18.24 -3.57
CA ASP A 107 0.12 19.13 -4.36
C ASP A 107 0.40 19.02 -5.86
N TRP A 108 1.68 19.02 -6.24
CA TRP A 108 2.10 18.92 -7.64
C TRP A 108 1.75 17.57 -8.25
N LEU A 109 1.92 16.47 -7.51
CA LEU A 109 1.57 15.13 -7.96
C LEU A 109 0.05 15.01 -8.16
N ASN A 110 -0.73 15.53 -7.22
CA ASN A 110 -2.19 15.53 -7.32
C ASN A 110 -2.67 16.31 -8.54
N ASP A 111 -2.16 17.52 -8.75
CA ASP A 111 -2.55 18.38 -9.88
C ASP A 111 -2.22 17.77 -11.26
N ASN A 112 -1.15 16.99 -11.38
CA ASN A 112 -0.66 16.49 -12.67
C ASN A 112 -1.04 15.03 -12.93
N PHE A 113 -1.09 14.19 -11.90
CA PHE A 113 -1.20 12.74 -12.05
C PHE A 113 -2.50 12.14 -11.51
N TYR A 114 -3.29 12.87 -10.72
CA TYR A 114 -4.57 12.37 -10.19
C TYR A 114 -5.70 12.43 -11.24
N ASN A 115 -5.57 11.58 -12.26
CA ASN A 115 -6.56 11.44 -13.34
C ASN A 115 -6.63 9.99 -13.85
N TYR A 116 -7.74 9.65 -14.50
CA TYR A 116 -7.99 8.28 -14.95
C TYR A 116 -7.02 7.81 -16.03
N GLN A 117 -6.48 8.72 -16.85
CA GLN A 117 -5.52 8.36 -17.90
C GLN A 117 -4.20 7.88 -17.29
N THR A 118 -3.67 8.61 -16.32
CA THR A 118 -2.47 8.21 -15.57
C THR A 118 -2.68 6.83 -14.95
N VAL A 119 -3.76 6.64 -14.21
CA VAL A 119 -4.08 5.38 -13.55
C VAL A 119 -4.12 4.22 -14.55
N ALA A 120 -4.82 4.38 -15.67
CA ALA A 120 -4.93 3.34 -16.69
C ALA A 120 -3.56 2.99 -17.31
N VAL A 121 -2.73 3.99 -17.59
CA VAL A 121 -1.37 3.77 -18.14
C VAL A 121 -0.47 3.07 -17.11
N MET A 122 -0.50 3.49 -15.84
CA MET A 122 0.34 2.90 -14.80
C MET A 122 -0.05 1.45 -14.51
N LEU A 123 -1.35 1.11 -14.48
CA LEU A 123 -1.81 -0.27 -14.31
C LEU A 123 -1.27 -1.20 -15.41
N ILE A 124 -1.30 -0.75 -16.67
CA ILE A 124 -0.75 -1.52 -17.80
C ILE A 124 0.77 -1.64 -17.66
N LEU A 125 1.45 -0.52 -17.39
CA LEU A 125 2.91 -0.47 -17.30
C LEU A 125 3.43 -1.37 -16.18
N TYR A 126 2.82 -1.32 -14.99
CA TYR A 126 3.18 -2.15 -13.84
C TYR A 126 2.83 -3.61 -14.06
N GLY A 127 1.68 -3.91 -14.69
CA GLY A 127 1.36 -5.27 -15.09
C GLY A 127 2.41 -5.88 -16.02
N VAL A 128 2.86 -5.15 -17.04
CA VAL A 128 3.95 -5.57 -17.93
C VAL A 128 5.27 -5.70 -17.17
N LEU A 129 5.58 -4.74 -16.28
CA LEU A 129 6.80 -4.75 -15.49
C LEU A 129 6.86 -5.99 -14.58
N PHE A 130 5.77 -6.36 -13.91
CA PHE A 130 5.71 -7.58 -13.10
C PHE A 130 5.95 -8.83 -13.93
N ILE A 131 5.33 -8.95 -15.11
CA ILE A 131 5.55 -10.09 -16.02
C ILE A 131 7.03 -10.18 -16.40
N VAL A 132 7.67 -9.06 -16.75
CA VAL A 132 9.08 -9.01 -17.13
C VAL A 132 9.98 -9.39 -15.95
N ILE A 133 9.73 -8.84 -14.76
CA ILE A 133 10.51 -9.11 -13.55
C ILE A 133 10.39 -10.58 -13.14
N GLU A 134 9.17 -11.12 -13.13
CA GLU A 134 8.88 -12.51 -12.78
C GLU A 134 9.61 -13.44 -13.75
N ASN A 135 9.41 -13.27 -15.06
CA ASN A 135 10.07 -14.07 -16.09
C ASN A 135 11.60 -13.98 -16.02
N ARG A 136 12.14 -12.79 -15.72
CA ARG A 136 13.59 -12.60 -15.60
C ARG A 136 14.17 -13.31 -14.37
N ASN A 137 13.40 -13.41 -13.28
CA ASN A 137 13.83 -14.00 -12.02
C ASN A 137 13.49 -15.49 -11.89
N GLN A 138 12.72 -16.06 -12.83
CA GLN A 138 12.48 -17.50 -12.88
C GLN A 138 13.80 -18.29 -12.85
N GLY A 139 13.90 -19.22 -11.89
CA GLY A 139 15.06 -20.08 -11.68
C GLY A 139 16.29 -19.41 -11.06
N ARG A 140 16.24 -18.12 -10.71
CA ARG A 140 17.36 -17.44 -10.02
C ARG A 140 17.25 -17.65 -8.50
N PRO A 141 18.37 -17.94 -7.81
CA PRO A 141 18.35 -18.05 -6.35
C PRO A 141 18.05 -16.69 -5.72
N SER A 142 17.15 -16.67 -4.74
CA SER A 142 16.91 -15.45 -3.96
C SER A 142 18.15 -15.10 -3.13
N ARG A 143 18.50 -13.81 -3.15
CA ARG A 143 19.63 -13.27 -2.38
C ARG A 143 19.28 -13.06 -0.90
N ILE A 144 17.99 -12.88 -0.59
CA ILE A 144 17.48 -12.57 0.74
C ILE A 144 16.26 -13.47 0.95
N ASN A 145 16.35 -14.39 1.91
CA ASN A 145 15.29 -15.38 2.15
C ASN A 145 14.47 -15.07 3.42
N ASP A 146 14.99 -14.20 4.29
CA ASP A 146 14.34 -13.80 5.53
C ASP A 146 14.40 -12.27 5.69
N ILE A 147 13.38 -11.70 6.33
CA ILE A 147 13.27 -10.27 6.64
C ILE A 147 14.43 -9.83 7.55
N LYS A 148 14.90 -10.71 8.44
CA LYS A 148 16.04 -10.40 9.32
C LYS A 148 17.33 -10.14 8.54
N ASP A 149 17.48 -10.76 7.37
CA ASP A 149 18.66 -10.66 6.50
C ASP A 149 18.66 -9.36 5.67
N LEU A 150 17.60 -8.55 5.72
CA LEU A 150 17.54 -7.26 5.03
C LEU A 150 18.63 -6.32 5.56
N THR A 151 19.47 -5.81 4.67
CA THR A 151 20.42 -4.75 5.00
C THR A 151 19.74 -3.37 4.98
N TYR A 152 20.27 -2.39 5.71
CA TYR A 152 19.79 -1.00 5.60
C TYR A 152 19.91 -0.44 4.18
N LYS A 153 20.93 -0.85 3.43
CA LYS A 153 21.08 -0.49 2.01
C LYS A 153 19.91 -1.00 1.18
N THR A 154 19.52 -2.26 1.38
CA THR A 154 18.35 -2.84 0.69
C THR A 154 17.07 -2.14 1.11
N ALA A 155 16.87 -1.88 2.40
CA ALA A 155 15.69 -1.17 2.92
C ALA A 155 15.55 0.23 2.31
N PHE A 156 16.64 0.99 2.24
CA PHE A 156 16.65 2.31 1.59
C PHE A 156 16.32 2.22 0.09
N LEU A 157 16.89 1.24 -0.62
CA LEU A 157 16.59 1.04 -2.04
C LEU A 157 15.11 0.68 -2.26
N ILE A 158 14.52 -0.17 -1.41
CA ILE A 158 13.08 -0.43 -1.43
C ILE A 158 12.30 0.88 -1.28
N GLY A 159 12.73 1.74 -0.34
CA GLY A 159 12.14 3.08 -0.17
C GLY A 159 12.23 3.98 -1.40
N VAL A 160 13.36 3.95 -2.11
CA VAL A 160 13.52 4.67 -3.38
C VAL A 160 12.56 4.13 -4.45
N PHE A 161 12.35 2.81 -4.51
CA PHE A 161 11.33 2.24 -5.39
C PHE A 161 9.91 2.59 -4.95
N GLN A 162 9.66 2.71 -3.64
CA GLN A 162 8.37 3.11 -3.08
C GLN A 162 7.99 4.55 -3.45
N VAL A 163 8.95 5.43 -3.80
CA VAL A 163 8.65 6.75 -4.36
C VAL A 163 7.74 6.66 -5.59
N LEU A 164 7.87 5.59 -6.38
CA LEU A 164 7.02 5.40 -7.54
C LEU A 164 5.54 5.23 -7.15
N SER A 165 5.25 4.75 -5.93
CA SER A 165 3.87 4.61 -5.43
C SER A 165 3.17 5.93 -5.14
N LEU A 166 3.87 7.06 -5.25
CA LEU A 166 3.27 8.38 -5.18
C LEU A 166 2.49 8.73 -6.46
N ILE A 167 2.69 7.98 -7.56
CA ILE A 167 1.93 8.15 -8.80
C ILE A 167 0.68 7.24 -8.74
N PRO A 168 -0.54 7.78 -8.90
CA PRO A 168 -1.75 6.96 -8.90
C PRO A 168 -1.74 5.85 -9.96
N GLY A 169 -2.10 4.62 -9.55
CA GLY A 169 -2.22 3.47 -10.46
C GLY A 169 -1.00 2.57 -10.56
N THR A 170 0.06 2.84 -9.80
CA THR A 170 1.22 1.92 -9.61
C THR A 170 0.88 0.78 -8.66
#